data_AF-A0A951LRD9-F1
#
_entry.id   AF-A0A951LRD9-F1
#
_cell.length_a   1.000
_cell.length_b   1.000
_cell.length_c   1.000
_cell.angle_alpha   90.00
_cell.angle_beta   90.00
_cell.angle_gamma   90.00
#
_symmetry.space_group_name_H-M   'P 1'
#
loop_
_entity.id
_entity.type
_entity.pdbx_description
1 polymer ?
#
loop_
_entity_poly.entity_id
_entity_poly.type
_entity_poly.pdbx_seq_one_letter_code
_entity_poly.pdbx_strand_id
1 'polypeptide(L)'
;MNGKRTREAILDFQDYQAAKGLLAKGTAAARKAALGKVLGILPAEEAEDVTKIDLDDVMIRFSNLQGRDYTPGSMSTYKSRVRAALEDFEAYLSNPLGFRPSVNRRDRPTRVEKPTTKTQPTVETHEAVVKVATPAFDTTSILPIPLRADLIVRIQGLPFDMTAAEARKI
;
A
#
# COMPACT_ATOMS: atom_id res chain seq x y z
N MET A 1 4.84 28.09 -3.98
CA MET A 1 5.97 27.26 -3.50
C MET A 1 7.22 27.66 -4.26
N ASN A 2 8.17 28.32 -3.62
CA ASN A 2 9.35 28.92 -4.28
C ASN A 2 10.44 27.89 -4.66
N GLY A 3 10.09 26.70 -5.19
CA GLY A 3 11.08 25.68 -5.58
C GLY A 3 12.00 25.19 -4.45
N LYS A 4 11.71 25.58 -3.20
CA LYS A 4 12.49 25.20 -2.02
C LYS A 4 12.23 23.73 -1.72
N ARG A 5 13.29 22.98 -1.41
CA ARG A 5 13.23 21.53 -1.11
C ARG A 5 13.29 21.23 0.40
N THR A 6 12.90 22.19 1.22
CA THR A 6 12.91 22.10 2.68
C THR A 6 11.75 21.24 3.21
N ARG A 7 11.83 20.79 4.47
CA ARG A 7 10.73 20.07 5.16
C ARG A 7 9.37 20.80 5.08
N GLU A 8 9.38 22.12 5.22
CA GLU A 8 8.15 22.93 5.25
C GLU A 8 7.49 22.95 3.88
N ALA A 9 8.30 23.05 2.82
CA ALA A 9 7.81 23.05 1.45
C ALA A 9 7.07 21.76 1.08
N ILE A 10 7.55 20.58 1.50
CA ILE A 10 6.85 19.32 1.22
C ILE A 10 5.59 19.15 2.09
N LEU A 11 5.58 19.69 3.32
CA LEU A 11 4.39 19.70 4.17
C LEU A 11 3.30 20.59 3.58
N ASP A 12 3.65 21.81 3.15
CA ASP A 12 2.76 22.71 2.44
C ASP A 12 2.29 22.08 1.12
N PHE A 13 3.12 21.26 0.48
CA PHE A 13 2.78 20.62 -0.79
C PHE A 13 1.64 19.62 -0.64
N GLN A 14 1.56 18.94 0.51
CA GLN A 14 0.41 18.10 0.81
C GLN A 14 -0.87 18.95 0.96
N ASP A 15 -0.79 20.13 1.59
CA ASP A 15 -1.94 21.03 1.71
C ASP A 15 -2.36 21.59 0.35
N TYR A 16 -1.40 21.94 -0.52
CA TYR A 16 -1.65 22.36 -1.89
C TYR A 16 -2.38 21.27 -2.68
N GLN A 17 -1.92 20.01 -2.61
CA GLN A 17 -2.57 18.89 -3.28
C GLN A 17 -4.01 18.68 -2.81
N ALA A 18 -4.26 18.83 -1.50
CA ALA A 18 -5.61 18.75 -0.95
C ALA A 18 -6.50 19.92 -1.40
N ALA A 19 -5.99 21.15 -1.37
CA ALA A 19 -6.72 22.36 -1.74
C ALA A 19 -7.07 22.38 -3.23
N LYS A 20 -6.19 21.85 -4.09
CA LYS A 20 -6.44 21.71 -5.53
C LYS A 20 -7.27 20.48 -5.91
N GLY A 21 -7.66 19.65 -4.94
CA GLY A 21 -8.43 18.42 -5.20
C GLY A 21 -7.63 17.35 -5.96
N LEU A 22 -6.31 17.46 -6.00
CA LEU A 22 -5.43 16.47 -6.63
C LEU A 22 -5.33 15.20 -5.78
N LEU A 23 -5.48 15.35 -4.46
CA LEU A 23 -5.48 14.27 -3.48
C LEU A 23 -6.64 14.43 -2.50
N ALA A 24 -7.22 13.32 -2.04
CA ALA A 24 -8.24 13.36 -1.00
C ALA A 24 -7.68 14.00 0.28
N LYS A 25 -8.46 14.88 0.92
CA LYS A 25 -8.03 15.62 2.11
C LYS A 25 -7.48 14.72 3.22
N GLY A 26 -8.14 13.58 3.47
CA GLY A 26 -7.68 12.60 4.47
C GLY A 26 -6.33 11.97 4.12
N THR A 27 -6.10 11.66 2.84
CA THR A 27 -4.83 11.09 2.37
C THR A 27 -3.69 12.12 2.45
N ALA A 28 -3.95 13.37 2.05
CA ALA A 28 -2.99 14.45 2.18
C ALA A 28 -2.60 14.70 3.64
N ALA A 29 -3.59 14.79 4.54
CA ALA A 29 -3.35 14.93 5.98
C ALA A 29 -2.54 13.76 6.56
N ALA A 30 -2.85 12.52 6.15
CA ALA A 30 -2.11 11.34 6.59
C ALA A 30 -0.65 11.34 6.10
N ARG A 31 -0.39 11.77 4.86
CA ARG A 31 0.98 11.95 4.33
C ARG A 31 1.71 13.06 5.07
N LYS A 32 1.07 14.20 5.31
CA LYS A 32 1.63 15.33 6.07
C LYS A 32 2.01 14.92 7.49
N ALA A 33 1.15 14.19 8.19
CA ALA A 33 1.43 13.68 9.52
C ALA A 33 2.63 12.70 9.53
N ALA A 34 2.69 11.79 8.54
CA ALA A 34 3.81 10.86 8.42
C ALA A 34 5.14 11.60 8.15
N LEU A 35 5.15 12.57 7.23
CA LEU A 35 6.30 13.43 6.96
C LEU A 35 6.76 14.17 8.22
N GLY A 36 5.84 14.78 8.97
CA GLY A 36 6.18 15.50 10.19
C GLY A 36 6.79 14.62 11.28
N LYS A 37 6.36 13.36 11.39
CA LYS A 37 6.92 12.39 12.36
C LYS A 37 8.28 11.85 11.92
N VAL A 38 8.39 11.41 10.66
CA VAL A 38 9.60 10.73 10.14
C VAL A 38 10.71 11.74 9.86
N LEU A 39 10.42 12.89 9.25
CA LEU A 39 11.44 13.91 9.02
C LEU A 39 11.71 14.76 10.27
N GLY A 40 10.81 14.73 11.26
CA GLY A 40 10.96 15.45 12.52
C GLY A 40 12.06 14.92 13.43
N ILE A 41 12.55 13.69 13.20
CA ILE A 41 13.70 13.14 13.93
C ILE A 41 15.05 13.60 13.37
N LEU A 42 15.07 14.23 12.18
CA LEU A 42 16.29 14.68 11.55
C LEU A 42 16.71 16.05 12.10
N PRO A 43 18.02 16.28 12.30
CA PRO A 43 18.52 17.61 12.65
C PRO A 43 18.28 18.58 11.48
N ALA A 44 18.26 19.88 11.78
CA ALA A 44 17.93 20.93 10.81
C ALA A 44 18.85 20.91 9.57
N GLU A 45 20.11 20.52 9.74
CA GLU A 45 21.13 20.42 8.69
C GLU A 45 20.82 19.27 7.70
N GLU A 46 20.45 18.10 8.21
CA GLU A 46 20.08 16.94 7.37
C GLU A 46 18.72 17.11 6.68
N ALA A 47 17.84 17.93 7.27
CA ALA A 47 16.51 18.23 6.73
C ALA A 47 16.48 19.44 5.77
N GLU A 48 17.64 19.96 5.37
CA GLU A 48 17.75 21.13 4.49
C GLU A 48 17.20 20.83 3.08
N ASP A 49 17.51 19.65 2.53
CA ASP A 49 17.01 19.19 1.23
C ASP A 49 16.37 17.79 1.34
N VAL A 50 15.03 17.76 1.34
CA VAL A 50 14.26 16.53 1.49
C VAL A 50 14.37 15.57 0.32
N THR A 51 14.80 16.04 -0.87
CA THR A 51 14.94 15.19 -2.06
C THR A 51 16.22 14.36 -2.06
N LYS A 52 17.18 14.71 -1.19
CA LYS A 52 18.45 14.00 -1.07
C LYS A 52 18.49 13.01 0.09
N ILE A 53 17.39 12.91 0.84
CA ILE A 53 17.30 12.06 2.02
C ILE A 53 17.19 10.60 1.59
N ASP A 54 18.03 9.74 2.17
CA ASP A 54 17.85 8.29 2.09
C ASP A 54 16.75 7.87 3.08
N LEU A 55 15.55 7.66 2.54
CA LEU A 55 14.39 7.26 3.34
C LEU A 55 14.61 5.96 4.12
N ASP A 56 15.38 5.01 3.58
CA ASP A 56 15.60 3.73 4.24
C ASP A 56 16.44 3.91 5.52
N ASP A 57 17.50 4.70 5.46
CA ASP A 57 18.31 5.04 6.64
C ASP A 57 17.49 5.82 7.69
N VAL A 58 16.70 6.81 7.25
CA VAL A 58 15.84 7.58 8.15
C VAL A 58 14.81 6.69 8.84
N MET A 59 14.23 5.72 8.13
CA MET A 59 13.28 4.77 8.71
C MET A 59 13.95 3.83 9.73
N ILE A 60 15.21 3.44 9.52
CA ILE A 60 15.98 2.67 10.52
C ILE A 60 16.16 3.51 11.78
N ARG A 61 16.63 4.76 11.66
CA ARG A 61 16.78 5.68 12.80
C ARG A 61 15.45 5.93 13.51
N PHE A 62 14.37 6.14 12.76
CA PHE A 62 13.02 6.30 13.30
C PHE A 62 12.56 5.07 14.08
N SER A 63 12.82 3.86 13.56
CA SER A 63 12.51 2.62 14.28
C SER A 63 13.33 2.44 15.56
N ASN A 64 14.60 2.86 15.57
CA ASN A 64 15.45 2.79 16.75
C ASN A 64 15.01 3.79 17.84
N LEU A 65 14.60 5.00 17.43
CA LEU A 65 14.19 6.06 18.36
C LEU A 65 12.77 5.91 18.88
N GLN A 66 11.81 5.58 18.00
CA GLN A 66 10.38 5.56 18.32
C GLN A 66 9.70 4.20 18.07
N GLY A 67 10.43 3.15 17.68
CA GLY A 67 9.81 1.89 17.27
C GLY A 67 9.02 1.16 18.36
N ARG A 68 9.21 1.51 19.64
CA ARG A 68 8.38 0.98 20.73
C ARG A 68 6.93 1.46 20.67
N ASP A 69 6.69 2.62 20.05
CA ASP A 69 5.37 3.25 19.97
C ASP A 69 4.58 2.83 18.72
N TYR A 70 5.20 2.07 17.80
CA TYR A 70 4.60 1.70 16.52
C TYR A 70 4.70 0.20 16.24
N THR A 71 3.60 -0.36 15.74
CA THR A 71 3.61 -1.72 15.21
C THR A 71 4.37 -1.81 13.89
N PRO A 72 4.88 -2.99 13.49
CA PRO A 72 5.55 -3.17 12.19
C PRO A 72 4.67 -2.74 10.99
N GLY A 73 3.36 -3.00 11.06
CA GLY A 73 2.41 -2.58 10.02
C GLY A 73 2.27 -1.05 9.92
N SER A 74 2.27 -0.35 11.06
CA SER A 74 2.30 1.12 11.09
C SER A 74 3.60 1.66 10.52
N MET A 75 4.75 1.07 10.86
CA MET A 75 6.06 1.47 10.33
C MET A 75 6.10 1.43 8.80
N SER A 76 5.64 0.31 8.23
CA SER A 76 5.52 0.12 6.78
C SER A 76 4.60 1.16 6.15
N THR A 77 3.46 1.44 6.79
CA THR A 77 2.51 2.44 6.32
C THR A 77 3.11 3.85 6.30
N TYR A 78 3.85 4.24 7.35
CA TYR A 78 4.54 5.52 7.39
C TYR A 78 5.59 5.62 6.29
N LYS A 79 6.42 4.59 6.12
CA LYS A 79 7.42 4.50 5.04
C LYS A 79 6.77 4.70 3.67
N SER A 80 5.71 3.94 3.34
CA SER A 80 5.03 4.06 2.04
C SER A 80 4.43 5.46 1.82
N ARG A 81 3.88 6.08 2.87
CA ARG A 81 3.31 7.43 2.77
C ARG A 81 4.37 8.50 2.53
N VAL A 82 5.49 8.43 3.26
CA VAL A 82 6.61 9.36 3.09
C VAL A 82 7.23 9.19 1.71
N ARG A 83 7.46 7.94 1.28
CA ARG A 83 7.99 7.64 -0.06
C ARG A 83 7.12 8.24 -1.16
N ALA A 84 5.83 7.94 -1.16
CA ALA A 84 4.91 8.45 -2.17
C ALA A 84 4.85 9.99 -2.16
N ALA A 85 4.95 10.61 -0.99
CA ALA A 85 4.96 12.07 -0.89
C ALA A 85 6.25 12.70 -1.45
N LEU A 86 7.41 12.06 -1.23
CA LEU A 86 8.70 12.51 -1.78
C LEU A 86 8.73 12.35 -3.31
N GLU A 87 8.31 11.20 -3.82
CA GLU A 87 8.23 10.92 -5.26
C GLU A 87 7.28 11.92 -5.96
N ASP A 88 6.09 12.15 -5.39
CA ASP A 88 5.15 13.15 -5.92
C ASP A 88 5.73 14.57 -5.87
N PHE A 89 6.48 14.91 -4.82
CA PHE A 89 7.09 16.23 -4.69
C PHE A 89 8.22 16.44 -5.71
N GLU A 90 9.08 15.45 -5.92
CA GLU A 90 10.12 15.48 -6.94
C GLU A 90 9.53 15.56 -8.36
N ALA A 91 8.47 14.78 -8.64
CA ALA A 91 7.73 14.86 -9.89
C ALA A 91 7.10 16.25 -10.11
N TYR A 92 6.57 16.87 -9.04
CA TYR A 92 6.04 18.23 -9.12
C TYR A 92 7.14 19.26 -9.38
N LEU A 93 8.30 19.14 -8.74
CA LEU A 93 9.43 20.06 -8.95
C LEU A 93 10.01 19.96 -10.37
N SER A 94 10.04 18.75 -10.95
CA SER A 94 10.53 18.55 -12.32
C SER A 94 9.54 19.03 -13.39
N ASN A 95 8.23 18.85 -13.19
CA ASN A 95 7.20 19.33 -14.12
C ASN A 95 5.92 19.80 -13.40
N PRO A 96 5.87 21.06 -12.93
CA PRO A 96 4.72 21.58 -12.20
C PRO A 96 3.42 21.65 -13.03
N LEU A 97 3.53 21.88 -14.34
CA LEU A 97 2.38 22.08 -15.23
C LEU A 97 1.70 20.76 -15.62
N GLY A 98 2.47 19.67 -15.73
CA GLY A 98 1.96 18.34 -16.07
C GLY A 98 1.74 17.43 -14.86
N PHE A 99 2.04 17.89 -13.65
CA PHE A 99 2.03 17.06 -12.46
C PHE A 99 0.64 16.47 -12.16
N ARG A 100 0.60 15.16 -11.94
CA ARG A 100 -0.57 14.44 -11.43
C ARG A 100 -0.08 13.49 -10.33
N PRO A 101 -0.68 13.51 -9.13
CA PRO A 101 -0.24 12.64 -8.05
C PRO A 101 -0.40 11.18 -8.42
N SER A 102 0.59 10.38 -8.07
CA SER A 102 0.55 8.92 -8.19
C SER A 102 -0.36 8.33 -7.10
N VAL A 103 -1.67 8.53 -7.25
CA VAL A 103 -2.63 7.84 -6.39
C VAL A 103 -2.72 6.43 -6.95
N ASN A 104 -2.02 5.48 -6.31
CA ASN A 104 -2.20 4.05 -6.57
C ASN A 104 -3.69 3.73 -6.41
N ARG A 105 -4.41 3.78 -7.53
CA ARG A 105 -5.72 3.16 -7.68
C ARG A 105 -5.42 1.68 -7.62
N ARG A 106 -5.35 1.11 -6.41
CA ARG A 106 -5.66 -0.30 -6.27
C ARG A 106 -7.04 -0.42 -6.88
N ASP A 107 -7.11 -0.98 -8.09
CA ASP A 107 -8.36 -1.39 -8.70
C ASP A 107 -9.06 -2.23 -7.65
N ARG A 108 -10.04 -1.63 -7.00
CA ARG A 108 -10.92 -2.32 -6.09
C ARG A 108 -11.64 -3.29 -7.01
N PRO A 109 -11.44 -4.61 -6.92
CA PRO A 109 -12.21 -5.54 -7.74
C PRO A 109 -13.67 -5.22 -7.46
N THR A 110 -14.37 -4.78 -8.51
CA THR A 110 -15.79 -4.55 -8.50
C THR A 110 -16.42 -5.83 -7.97
N ARG A 111 -17.09 -5.71 -6.83
CA ARG A 111 -17.88 -6.79 -6.24
C ARG A 111 -18.92 -7.18 -7.29
N VAL A 112 -18.64 -8.22 -8.05
CA VAL A 112 -19.58 -8.80 -9.00
C VAL A 112 -20.76 -9.31 -8.18
N GLU A 113 -21.89 -8.60 -8.26
CA GLU A 113 -23.16 -9.06 -7.76
C GLU A 113 -23.52 -10.34 -8.52
N LYS A 114 -23.55 -11.48 -7.81
CA LYS A 114 -23.98 -12.76 -8.37
C LYS A 114 -25.46 -12.68 -8.77
N PRO A 115 -25.85 -12.97 -10.01
CA PRO A 115 -27.22 -13.33 -10.32
C PRO A 115 -27.44 -14.79 -9.92
N THR A 116 -28.48 -15.02 -9.13
CA THR A 116 -29.11 -16.34 -8.95
C THR A 116 -29.75 -16.79 -10.27
N THR A 117 -29.48 -18.02 -10.73
CA THR A 117 -30.47 -19.03 -11.17
C THR A 117 -29.81 -20.22 -11.90
N LYS A 118 -29.94 -21.39 -11.26
CA LYS A 118 -30.28 -22.75 -11.75
C LYS A 118 -29.69 -23.35 -13.06
N THR A 119 -29.19 -24.58 -12.87
CA THR A 119 -29.32 -25.80 -13.70
C THR A 119 -28.28 -26.09 -14.81
N GLN A 120 -27.51 -27.14 -14.54
CA GLN A 120 -26.68 -28.04 -15.38
C GLN A 120 -27.40 -28.62 -16.62
N PRO A 121 -26.82 -29.55 -17.42
CA PRO A 121 -25.40 -29.88 -17.75
C PRO A 121 -25.18 -30.14 -19.26
N THR A 122 -23.94 -30.15 -19.79
CA THR A 122 -23.56 -31.05 -20.90
C THR A 122 -22.04 -31.27 -20.92
N VAL A 123 -21.64 -32.45 -21.38
CA VAL A 123 -20.37 -33.15 -21.23
C VAL A 123 -19.52 -33.03 -22.51
N GLU A 124 -18.21 -33.30 -22.36
CA GLU A 124 -17.22 -33.80 -23.35
C GLU A 124 -16.32 -32.79 -24.11
N THR A 125 -15.07 -32.72 -23.60
CA THR A 125 -13.80 -33.04 -24.27
C THR A 125 -13.50 -32.44 -25.65
N HIS A 126 -12.37 -31.72 -25.74
CA HIS A 126 -11.32 -31.92 -26.77
C HIS A 126 -9.98 -31.41 -26.22
N GLU A 127 -8.94 -32.23 -26.39
CA GLU A 127 -7.53 -31.98 -26.10
C GLU A 127 -6.95 -30.88 -27.01
N ALA A 128 -6.02 -30.06 -26.49
CA ALA A 128 -4.73 -29.76 -27.13
C ALA A 128 -3.88 -28.71 -26.35
N VAL A 129 -2.81 -29.21 -25.72
CA VAL A 129 -1.41 -28.73 -25.64
C VAL A 129 -1.05 -27.23 -25.45
N VAL A 130 -0.06 -27.05 -24.56
CA VAL A 130 1.01 -26.01 -24.46
C VAL A 130 0.75 -24.73 -23.64
N LYS A 131 1.31 -24.70 -22.42
CA LYS A 131 2.47 -23.88 -21.96
C LYS A 131 2.43 -23.80 -20.44
N VAL A 132 3.44 -24.40 -19.79
CA VAL A 132 3.70 -24.23 -18.36
C VAL A 132 4.15 -22.78 -18.14
N ALA A 133 3.19 -21.89 -17.93
CA ALA A 133 3.44 -20.65 -17.23
C ALA A 133 3.17 -20.95 -15.76
N THR A 134 4.22 -21.17 -14.97
CA THR A 134 4.10 -21.22 -13.52
C THR A 134 3.73 -19.81 -13.06
N PRO A 135 2.50 -19.55 -12.57
CA PRO A 135 2.22 -18.28 -11.94
C PRO A 135 2.81 -18.40 -10.54
N ALA A 136 3.69 -17.47 -10.17
CA ALA A 136 4.05 -17.28 -8.78
C ALA A 136 2.77 -16.84 -8.05
N PHE A 137 1.99 -17.80 -7.55
CA PHE A 137 0.83 -17.54 -6.72
C PHE A 137 1.33 -17.23 -5.32
N ASP A 138 1.08 -16.01 -4.86
CA ASP A 138 1.31 -15.59 -3.48
C ASP A 138 0.49 -16.48 -2.53
N THR A 139 1.11 -17.52 -1.98
CA THR A 139 0.47 -18.52 -1.09
C THR A 139 0.20 -18.01 0.32
N THR A 140 0.30 -16.70 0.58
CA THR A 140 0.30 -16.15 1.94
C THR A 140 -1.01 -15.48 2.36
N SER A 141 -2.16 -16.01 1.93
CA SER A 141 -3.45 -15.58 2.45
C SER A 141 -3.70 -16.21 3.83
N ILE A 142 -3.91 -15.38 4.86
CA ILE A 142 -4.28 -15.81 6.22
C ILE A 142 -5.81 -15.70 6.36
N LEU A 143 -6.49 -16.84 6.45
CA LEU A 143 -7.96 -16.93 6.54
C LEU A 143 -8.41 -17.16 8.00
N PRO A 144 -9.14 -16.21 8.63
CA PRO A 144 -9.75 -16.44 9.94
C PRO A 144 -11.06 -17.24 9.80
N ILE A 145 -11.09 -18.44 10.39
CA ILE A 145 -12.27 -19.33 10.44
C ILE A 145 -12.80 -19.37 11.88
N PRO A 146 -14.01 -18.83 12.14
CA PRO A 146 -14.66 -18.97 13.44
C PRO A 146 -15.20 -20.40 13.60
N LEU A 147 -14.76 -21.12 14.65
CA LEU A 147 -15.24 -22.47 14.96
C LEU A 147 -16.38 -22.46 16.01
N ARG A 148 -16.33 -21.52 16.95
CA ARG A 148 -17.34 -21.28 17.99
C ARG A 148 -17.31 -19.80 18.39
N ALA A 149 -18.28 -19.36 19.20
CA ALA A 149 -18.48 -17.96 19.57
C ALA A 149 -17.22 -17.24 20.11
N ASP A 150 -16.25 -17.99 20.66
CA ASP A 150 -15.01 -17.45 21.23
C ASP A 150 -13.73 -18.13 20.71
N LEU A 151 -13.76 -18.71 19.50
CA LEU A 151 -12.57 -19.33 18.90
C LEU A 151 -12.50 -19.08 17.40
N ILE A 152 -11.45 -18.34 17.00
CA ILE A 152 -11.13 -18.05 15.62
C ILE A 152 -9.76 -18.67 15.31
N VAL A 153 -9.73 -19.58 14.35
CA VAL A 153 -8.49 -20.21 13.86
C VAL A 153 -8.00 -19.44 12.63
N ARG A 154 -6.70 -19.16 12.54
CA ARG A 154 -6.09 -18.50 11.39
C ARG A 154 -5.32 -19.54 10.58
N ILE A 155 -5.80 -19.85 9.38
CA ILE A 155 -5.11 -20.78 8.48
C ILE A 155 -4.28 -19.99 7.46
N GLN A 156 -2.99 -20.30 7.36
CA GLN A 156 -2.04 -19.70 6.43
C GLN A 156 -1.58 -20.74 5.41
N GLY A 157 -1.21 -20.31 4.21
CA GLY A 157 -0.62 -21.21 3.21
C GLY A 157 -1.63 -21.93 2.34
N LEU A 158 -2.91 -21.54 2.37
CA LEU A 158 -3.93 -22.17 1.54
C LEU A 158 -3.77 -21.72 0.07
N PRO A 159 -3.70 -22.67 -0.88
CA PRO A 159 -3.71 -22.34 -2.29
C PRO A 159 -5.07 -21.73 -2.67
N PHE A 160 -5.07 -20.72 -3.55
CA PHE A 160 -6.30 -20.01 -3.94
C PHE A 160 -7.27 -20.92 -4.72
N ASP A 161 -6.74 -21.98 -5.32
CA ASP A 161 -7.43 -22.96 -6.15
C ASP A 161 -7.73 -24.28 -5.42
N MET A 162 -7.67 -24.30 -4.08
CA MET A 162 -7.97 -25.49 -3.30
C MET A 162 -9.39 -26.02 -3.58
N THR A 163 -9.47 -27.26 -4.04
CA THR A 163 -10.74 -27.93 -4.30
C THR A 163 -11.37 -28.46 -3.01
N ALA A 164 -12.69 -28.71 -3.03
CA ALA A 164 -13.39 -29.27 -1.87
C ALA A 164 -12.90 -30.68 -1.48
N ALA A 165 -12.32 -31.43 -2.43
CA ALA A 165 -11.74 -32.74 -2.16
C ALA A 165 -10.40 -32.63 -1.41
N GLU A 166 -9.57 -31.64 -1.78
CA GLU A 166 -8.30 -31.33 -1.10
C GLU A 166 -8.53 -30.73 0.28
N ALA A 167 -9.55 -29.86 0.40
CA ALA A 167 -9.97 -29.28 1.67
C ALA A 167 -10.37 -30.31 2.73
N ARG A 168 -10.81 -31.52 2.32
CA ARG A 168 -11.18 -32.61 3.24
C ARG A 168 -9.99 -33.40 3.79
N LYS A 169 -8.78 -33.20 3.26
CA LYS A 169 -7.55 -33.88 3.71
C LYS A 169 -6.81 -33.12 4.80
N ILE A 170 -7.22 -31.88 5.08
CA ILE A 170 -6.70 -30.99 6.12
C ILE A 170 -7.79 -30.74 7.16
#